data_AF-A0A1W1D0R9-F1
#
_entry.id   AF-A0A1W1D0R9-F1
#
_cell.length_a   1.000
_cell.length_b   1.000
_cell.length_c   1.000
_cell.angle_alpha   90.00
_cell.angle_beta   90.00
_cell.angle_gamma   90.00
#
_symmetry.space_group_name_H-M   'P 1'
#
loop_
_entity.id
_entity.type
_entity.pdbx_description
1 polymer ?
#
loop_
_entity_poly.entity_id
_entity_poly.type
_entity_poly.pdbx_seq_one_letter_code
_entity_poly.pdbx_strand_id
1 'polypeptide(L)'
;MRRGFSMIELVIVTVIIGILASIAIPKLAYSRDDARATTCAEHFSNVVSEFITHYAKKDFLEFKNMTVGELTNLRAGTTETGIKQQIGDKIISSDGEGDDLNFYCESGEYASLDFVQNGTDVKVILKAKSGGDSPAAIKASKIVQKNYHMQKVGDTYQATITP
;
A
#
# COMPACT_ATOMS: atom_id res chain seq x y z
N MET A 1 -44.23 -29.26 29.82
CA MET A 1 -43.13 -30.09 29.28
C MET A 1 -42.39 -29.28 28.23
N ARG A 2 -41.12 -28.93 28.45
CA ARG A 2 -40.31 -28.26 27.41
C ARG A 2 -39.86 -29.33 26.43
N ARG A 3 -40.26 -29.21 25.15
CA ARG A 3 -39.74 -30.07 24.08
C ARG A 3 -38.29 -29.65 23.83
N GLY A 4 -37.36 -30.55 24.14
CA GLY A 4 -35.95 -30.36 23.82
C GLY A 4 -35.74 -30.47 22.31
N PHE A 5 -34.68 -29.82 21.83
CA PHE A 5 -34.20 -29.97 20.47
C PHE A 5 -33.75 -31.41 20.25
N SER A 6 -34.15 -32.04 19.15
CA SER A 6 -33.79 -33.42 18.84
C SER A 6 -32.34 -33.51 18.39
N MET A 7 -31.66 -34.61 18.72
CA MET A 7 -30.31 -34.87 18.24
C MET A 7 -30.23 -34.84 16.71
N ILE A 8 -31.28 -35.30 16.00
CA ILE A 8 -31.31 -35.28 14.54
C ILE A 8 -31.42 -33.86 13.97
N GLU A 9 -32.15 -32.97 14.65
CA GLU A 9 -32.28 -31.57 14.23
C GLU A 9 -30.93 -30.86 14.31
N LEU A 10 -30.12 -31.18 15.32
CA LEU A 10 -28.78 -30.64 15.48
C LEU A 10 -27.83 -31.10 14.39
N VAL A 11 -27.88 -32.38 14.02
CA VAL A 11 -27.03 -32.93 12.95
C VAL A 11 -27.36 -32.31 11.60
N ILE A 12 -28.64 -32.12 11.27
CA ILE A 12 -29.03 -31.49 10.00
C ILE A 12 -28.53 -30.05 9.92
N VAL A 13 -28.64 -29.28 11.01
CA VAL A 13 -28.19 -27.88 11.05
C VAL A 13 -26.68 -27.77 10.85
N THR A 14 -25.88 -28.61 11.51
CA THR A 14 -24.41 -28.56 11.36
C THR A 14 -23.96 -28.98 9.96
N VAL A 15 -24.63 -29.92 9.31
CA VAL A 15 -24.36 -30.30 7.91
C VAL A 15 -24.65 -29.14 6.97
N ILE A 16 -25.79 -28.46 7.13
CA ILE A 16 -26.15 -27.29 6.29
C ILE A 16 -25.14 -26.16 6.50
N ILE A 17 -24.78 -25.85 7.75
CA ILE A 17 -23.76 -24.83 8.06
C ILE A 17 -22.42 -25.23 7.44
N GLY A 18 -22.04 -26.51 7.47
CA GLY A 18 -20.81 -27.01 6.84
C GLY A 18 -20.77 -26.76 5.33
N ILE A 19 -21.86 -27.06 4.61
CA ILE A 19 -21.97 -26.82 3.17
C ILE A 19 -21.89 -25.31 2.87
N LEU A 20 -22.67 -24.49 3.58
CA LEU A 20 -22.67 -23.04 3.37
C LEU A 20 -21.30 -22.41 3.68
N ALA A 21 -20.65 -22.86 4.76
CA ALA A 21 -19.33 -22.37 5.15
C ALA A 21 -18.28 -22.68 4.08
N SER A 22 -18.30 -23.88 3.48
CA SER A 22 -17.35 -24.27 2.45
C SER A 22 -17.37 -23.35 1.21
N ILE A 23 -18.53 -22.78 0.89
CA ILE A 23 -18.71 -21.86 -0.24
C ILE A 23 -18.44 -20.41 0.18
N ALA A 24 -18.89 -20.02 1.38
CA ALA A 24 -18.80 -18.65 1.87
C ALA A 24 -17.37 -18.25 2.26
N ILE A 25 -16.60 -19.14 2.90
CA ILE A 25 -15.27 -18.83 3.44
C ILE A 25 -14.29 -18.40 2.35
N PRO A 26 -14.11 -19.13 1.23
CA PRO A 26 -13.17 -18.73 0.18
C PRO A 26 -13.55 -17.37 -0.42
N LYS A 27 -14.84 -17.14 -0.67
CA LYS A 27 -15.33 -15.88 -1.25
C LYS A 27 -15.05 -14.68 -0.34
N LEU A 28 -15.26 -14.85 0.97
CA LEU A 28 -14.96 -13.79 1.95
C LEU A 28 -13.46 -13.53 2.06
N ALA A 29 -12.61 -14.56 1.98
CA ALA A 29 -11.16 -14.36 1.98
C ALA A 29 -10.71 -13.52 0.78
N TYR A 30 -11.14 -13.88 -0.44
CA TYR A 30 -10.77 -13.10 -1.64
C TYR A 30 -11.27 -11.66 -1.60
N SER A 31 -12.52 -11.44 -1.15
CA SER A 31 -13.09 -10.09 -1.04
C SER A 31 -12.38 -9.24 0.01
N ARG A 32 -11.90 -9.83 1.11
CA ARG A 32 -11.12 -9.12 2.12
C ARG A 32 -9.76 -8.71 1.57
N ASP A 33 -9.10 -9.58 0.83
CA ASP A 33 -7.80 -9.27 0.21
C ASP A 33 -7.93 -8.18 -0.87
N ASP A 34 -9.03 -8.20 -1.65
CA ASP A 34 -9.32 -7.15 -2.63
C ASP A 34 -9.54 -5.78 -1.96
N ALA A 35 -10.33 -5.76 -0.88
CA ALA A 35 -10.58 -4.54 -0.12
C ALA A 35 -9.27 -3.97 0.46
N ARG A 36 -8.46 -4.83 1.09
CA ARG A 36 -7.16 -4.44 1.64
C ARG A 36 -6.21 -3.91 0.58
N ALA A 37 -6.10 -4.60 -0.55
CA ALA A 37 -5.26 -4.18 -1.66
C ALA A 37 -5.65 -2.81 -2.20
N THR A 38 -6.95 -2.54 -2.28
CA THR A 38 -7.48 -1.23 -2.71
C THR A 38 -7.09 -0.13 -1.72
N THR A 39 -7.31 -0.35 -0.41
CA THR A 39 -6.89 0.60 0.62
C THR A 39 -5.38 0.85 0.61
N CYS A 40 -4.57 -0.19 0.42
CA CYS A 40 -3.11 -0.04 0.28
C CYS A 40 -2.76 0.83 -0.95
N ALA A 41 -3.35 0.57 -2.11
CA ALA A 41 -3.13 1.39 -3.31
C ALA A 41 -3.63 2.84 -3.17
N GLU A 42 -4.70 3.07 -2.41
CA GLU A 42 -5.18 4.40 -2.04
C GLU A 42 -4.16 5.13 -1.14
N HIS A 43 -3.62 4.46 -0.12
CA HIS A 43 -2.55 5.03 0.71
C HIS A 43 -1.36 5.48 -0.14
N PHE A 44 -0.88 4.63 -1.06
CA PHE A 44 0.18 5.01 -1.99
C PHE A 44 -0.16 6.27 -2.79
N SER A 45 -1.37 6.32 -3.36
CA SER A 45 -1.80 7.45 -4.19
C SER A 45 -1.98 8.75 -3.40
N ASN A 46 -2.38 8.64 -2.14
CA ASN A 46 -2.45 9.77 -1.22
C ASN A 46 -1.05 10.35 -0.97
N VAL A 47 -0.02 9.51 -0.75
CA VAL A 47 1.36 9.98 -0.53
C VAL A 47 1.89 10.72 -1.75
N VAL A 48 1.68 10.14 -2.94
CA VAL A 48 2.10 10.78 -4.20
C VAL A 48 1.43 12.15 -4.34
N SER A 49 0.15 12.25 -4.03
CA SER A 49 -0.61 13.52 -4.11
C SER A 49 -0.17 14.53 -3.05
N GLU A 50 0.10 14.08 -1.82
CA GLU A 50 0.61 14.91 -0.74
C GLU A 50 2.00 15.44 -1.06
N PHE A 51 2.86 14.60 -1.63
CA PHE A 51 4.18 15.01 -2.10
C PHE A 51 4.06 16.12 -3.16
N ILE A 52 3.25 15.93 -4.21
CA ILE A 52 3.05 16.95 -5.25
C ILE A 52 2.51 18.26 -4.64
N THR A 53 1.55 18.14 -3.71
CA THR A 53 0.98 19.31 -3.02
C THR A 53 2.01 20.01 -2.14
N HIS A 54 2.86 19.25 -1.45
CA HIS A 54 3.92 19.79 -0.62
C HIS A 54 4.99 20.48 -1.47
N TYR A 55 5.36 19.89 -2.61
CA TYR A 55 6.26 20.47 -3.59
C TYR A 55 5.72 21.81 -4.13
N ALA A 56 4.44 21.86 -4.52
CA ALA A 56 3.80 23.08 -5.00
C ALA A 56 3.73 24.20 -3.95
N LYS A 57 3.60 23.86 -2.66
CA LYS A 57 3.60 24.85 -1.56
C LYS A 57 4.96 25.51 -1.33
N LYS A 58 6.05 24.91 -1.80
CA LYS A 58 7.43 25.42 -1.61
C LYS A 58 7.92 26.24 -2.82
N ASP A 59 6.99 26.85 -3.56
CA ASP A 59 7.22 27.69 -4.74
C ASP A 59 8.04 27.02 -5.87
N PHE A 60 8.05 25.68 -5.93
CA PHE A 60 8.73 24.84 -6.94
C PHE A 60 10.27 25.01 -7.02
N LEU A 61 10.81 26.16 -6.63
CA LEU A 61 12.19 26.60 -6.85
C LEU A 61 13.11 26.36 -5.65
N GLU A 62 12.57 26.11 -4.44
CA GLU A 62 13.36 25.91 -3.22
C GLU A 62 13.00 24.63 -2.45
N PHE A 63 12.64 23.57 -3.17
CA PHE A 63 12.44 22.29 -2.51
C PHE A 63 13.77 21.69 -2.06
N LYS A 64 14.03 21.74 -0.75
CA LYS A 64 15.30 21.30 -0.16
C LYS A 64 15.16 20.10 0.74
N ASN A 65 14.19 20.12 1.65
CA ASN A 65 14.03 19.10 2.67
C ASN A 65 12.56 18.73 2.82
N MET A 66 12.32 17.44 3.04
CA MET A 66 11.02 16.90 3.45
C MET A 66 11.23 15.70 4.36
N THR A 67 10.42 15.59 5.41
CA THR A 67 10.43 14.45 6.35
C THR A 67 9.13 13.67 6.29
N VAL A 68 9.15 12.42 6.76
CA VAL A 68 7.94 11.58 6.88
C VAL A 68 6.86 12.24 7.72
N GLY A 69 7.22 13.07 8.70
CA GLY A 69 6.27 13.77 9.55
C GLY A 69 5.42 14.82 8.83
N GLU A 70 5.82 15.22 7.61
CA GLU A 70 5.06 16.16 6.78
C GLU A 70 4.03 15.47 5.89
N LEU A 71 4.06 14.14 5.81
CA LEU A 71 3.03 13.32 5.19
C LEU A 71 1.87 13.11 6.18
N THR A 72 0.65 13.21 5.69
CA THR A 72 -0.56 13.04 6.50
C THR A 72 -1.25 11.71 6.21
N ASN A 73 -2.12 11.26 7.12
CA ASN A 73 -3.01 10.12 6.90
C ASN A 73 -2.32 8.78 6.55
N LEU A 74 -1.09 8.58 7.01
CA LEU A 74 -0.31 7.36 6.78
C LEU A 74 0.20 6.80 8.10
N ARG A 75 0.36 5.48 8.12
CA ARG A 75 1.02 4.77 9.22
C ARG A 75 2.51 4.67 8.91
N ALA A 76 3.32 5.39 9.67
CA ALA A 76 4.77 5.36 9.59
C ALA A 76 5.38 4.34 10.57
N GLY A 77 6.61 3.91 10.29
CA GLY A 77 7.40 3.02 11.14
C GLY A 77 6.86 1.59 11.22
N THR A 78 6.19 1.10 10.18
CA THR A 78 5.58 -0.24 10.17
C THR A 78 6.00 -1.05 8.95
N THR A 79 6.19 -2.34 9.16
CA THR A 79 6.35 -3.31 8.07
C THR A 79 5.06 -4.05 7.77
N GLU A 80 3.95 -3.82 8.47
CA GLU A 80 2.68 -4.53 8.23
C GLU A 80 1.83 -3.87 7.15
N THR A 81 1.26 -2.70 7.43
CA THR A 81 0.46 -1.92 6.48
C THR A 81 0.69 -0.44 6.69
N GLY A 82 1.34 0.21 5.72
CA GLY A 82 1.81 1.58 5.83
C GLY A 82 3.18 1.74 5.18
N ILE A 83 3.99 2.65 5.72
CA ILE A 83 5.37 2.90 5.28
C ILE A 83 6.36 2.44 6.35
N LYS A 84 7.51 1.93 5.90
CA LYS A 84 8.58 1.43 6.77
C LYS A 84 9.29 2.55 7.52
N GLN A 85 9.43 3.71 6.89
CA GLN A 85 10.15 4.87 7.41
C GLN A 85 9.41 5.44 8.62
N GLN A 86 10.17 5.79 9.65
CA GLN A 86 9.67 6.34 10.90
C GLN A 86 9.35 7.83 10.76
N ILE A 87 8.54 8.34 11.68
CA ILE A 87 8.28 9.76 11.79
C ILE A 87 9.61 10.45 12.14
N GLY A 88 10.06 11.34 11.26
CA GLY A 88 11.32 12.08 11.41
C GLY A 88 12.39 11.69 10.40
N ASP A 89 12.24 10.54 9.73
CA ASP A 89 13.13 10.15 8.64
C ASP A 89 13.04 11.21 7.53
N LYS A 90 14.21 11.59 7.00
CA LYS A 90 14.30 12.55 5.90
C LYS A 90 14.03 11.79 4.61
N ILE A 91 13.04 12.22 3.86
CA ILE A 91 12.70 11.63 2.55
C ILE A 91 13.47 12.36 1.45
N ILE A 92 13.56 13.68 1.57
CA ILE A 92 14.36 14.52 0.69
C ILE A 92 15.22 15.40 1.58
N SER A 93 16.48 15.54 1.22
CA SER A 93 17.40 16.35 1.97
C SER A 93 18.47 16.94 1.07
N SER A 94 18.74 18.23 1.27
CA SER A 94 19.75 18.96 0.48
C SER A 94 21.19 18.46 0.71
N ASP A 95 21.41 17.61 1.72
CA ASP A 95 22.68 16.94 2.01
C ASP A 95 22.86 15.63 1.21
N GLY A 96 21.83 15.18 0.46
CA GLY A 96 21.87 13.99 -0.39
C GLY A 96 21.59 12.67 0.33
N GLU A 97 21.23 12.71 1.62
CA GLU A 97 20.88 11.53 2.45
C GLU A 97 19.37 11.42 2.69
N GLY A 98 18.60 11.32 1.59
CA GLY A 98 17.16 11.05 1.64
C GLY A 98 16.87 9.54 1.62
N ASP A 99 15.87 9.12 2.38
CA ASP A 99 15.35 7.75 2.36
C ASP A 99 14.23 7.59 1.32
N ASP A 100 14.20 6.44 0.65
CA ASP A 100 13.05 5.99 -0.12
C ASP A 100 11.86 5.73 0.82
N LEU A 101 10.63 5.87 0.32
CA LEU A 101 9.43 5.43 1.04
C LEU A 101 9.02 4.04 0.59
N ASN A 102 9.12 3.04 1.46
CA ASN A 102 8.72 1.65 1.15
C ASN A 102 7.33 1.37 1.71
N PHE A 103 6.43 0.90 0.86
CA PHE A 103 5.04 0.64 1.18
C PHE A 103 4.77 -0.85 1.38
N TYR A 104 4.17 -1.15 2.52
CA TYR A 104 3.83 -2.51 2.93
C TYR A 104 2.30 -2.68 2.99
N CYS A 105 1.86 -3.89 2.62
CA CYS A 105 0.49 -4.34 2.73
C CYS A 105 0.51 -5.79 3.24
N GLU A 106 -0.02 -6.03 4.44
CA GLU A 106 0.09 -7.31 5.17
C GLU A 106 1.49 -7.91 5.15
N SER A 107 2.50 -7.13 5.53
CA SER A 107 3.90 -7.57 5.61
C SER A 107 4.56 -7.87 4.26
N GLY A 108 3.86 -7.63 3.15
CA GLY A 108 4.44 -7.66 1.81
C GLY A 108 4.71 -6.26 1.29
N GLU A 109 5.94 -6.01 0.86
CA GLU A 109 6.27 -4.78 0.15
C GLU A 109 5.65 -4.82 -1.24
N TYR A 110 4.92 -3.77 -1.61
CA TYR A 110 4.23 -3.70 -2.91
C TYR A 110 4.68 -2.53 -3.78
N ALA A 111 5.20 -1.45 -3.18
CA ALA A 111 5.67 -0.27 -3.90
C ALA A 111 6.74 0.48 -3.10
N SER A 112 7.56 1.27 -3.79
CA SER A 112 8.41 2.30 -3.21
C SER A 112 8.29 3.64 -3.96
N LEU A 113 8.59 4.72 -3.27
CA LEU A 113 8.84 6.03 -3.87
C LEU A 113 10.29 6.38 -3.63
N ASP A 114 11.02 6.57 -4.71
CA ASP A 114 12.43 6.93 -4.64
C ASP A 114 12.58 8.37 -5.10
N PHE A 115 13.33 9.16 -4.33
CA PHE A 115 13.45 10.59 -4.55
C PHE A 115 14.86 10.90 -5.03
N VAL A 116 14.97 11.45 -6.24
CA VAL A 116 16.24 11.83 -6.84
C VAL A 116 16.29 13.35 -6.94
N GLN A 117 17.16 13.96 -6.13
CA GLN A 117 17.37 15.40 -6.12
C GLN A 117 18.64 15.79 -6.89
N ASN A 118 18.52 16.80 -7.75
CA ASN A 118 19.66 17.43 -8.43
C ASN A 118 19.56 18.95 -8.24
N GLY A 119 20.13 19.45 -7.15
CA GLY A 119 19.93 20.84 -6.74
C GLY A 119 18.49 21.10 -6.29
N THR A 120 17.76 21.93 -7.03
CA THR A 120 16.35 22.27 -6.76
C THR A 120 15.37 21.35 -7.49
N ASP A 121 15.85 20.61 -8.50
CA ASP A 121 15.02 19.69 -9.26
C ASP A 121 14.86 18.38 -8.49
N VAL A 122 13.61 17.98 -8.27
CA VAL A 122 13.26 16.70 -7.63
C VAL A 122 12.54 15.83 -8.64
N LYS A 123 13.03 14.60 -8.83
CA LYS A 123 12.33 13.56 -9.59
C LYS A 123 11.87 12.49 -8.63
N VAL A 124 10.62 12.07 -8.76
CA VAL A 124 10.09 10.94 -8.00
C VAL A 124 9.97 9.75 -8.93
N ILE A 125 10.64 8.66 -8.59
CA ILE A 125 10.51 7.38 -9.27
C ILE A 125 9.55 6.54 -8.45
N LEU A 126 8.34 6.37 -8.98
CA LEU A 126 7.39 5.41 -8.47
C LEU A 126 7.88 4.02 -8.87
N LYS A 127 7.99 3.10 -7.92
CA LYS A 127 8.30 1.70 -8.19
C LYS A 127 7.20 0.82 -7.62
N ALA A 128 6.71 -0.11 -8.40
CA ALA A 128 5.83 -1.19 -7.93
C ALA A 128 6.52 -2.52 -8.13
N LYS A 129 6.48 -3.40 -7.14
CA LYS A 129 7.14 -4.71 -7.19
C LYS A 129 6.42 -5.61 -8.20
N SER A 130 7.18 -6.36 -9.02
CA SER A 130 6.59 -7.28 -10.00
C SER A 130 5.91 -8.50 -9.37
N GLY A 131 6.19 -8.76 -8.09
CA GLY A 131 5.52 -9.72 -7.22
C GLY A 131 5.20 -9.07 -5.88
N GLY A 132 4.79 -9.86 -4.89
CA GLY A 132 4.51 -9.37 -3.55
C GLY A 132 4.60 -10.54 -2.57
N ASP A 133 4.93 -10.23 -1.32
CA ASP A 133 5.18 -11.25 -0.29
C ASP A 133 3.89 -11.66 0.45
N SER A 134 2.75 -11.04 0.09
CA SER A 134 1.40 -11.37 0.57
C SER A 134 0.36 -11.27 -0.57
N PRO A 135 -0.80 -11.96 -0.48
CA PRO A 135 -1.87 -11.87 -1.48
C PRO A 135 -2.38 -10.44 -1.69
N ALA A 136 -2.52 -9.67 -0.62
CA ALA A 136 -2.94 -8.28 -0.67
C ALA A 136 -1.88 -7.38 -1.35
N ALA A 137 -0.60 -7.58 -1.03
CA ALA A 137 0.51 -6.83 -1.65
C ALA A 137 0.60 -7.07 -3.17
N ILE A 138 0.44 -8.32 -3.62
CA ILE A 138 0.44 -8.65 -5.06
C ILE A 138 -0.69 -7.93 -5.80
N LYS A 139 -1.87 -7.86 -5.19
CA LYS A 139 -3.02 -7.16 -5.79
C LYS A 139 -2.80 -5.64 -5.76
N ALA A 140 -2.29 -5.09 -4.66
CA ALA A 140 -1.99 -3.68 -4.52
C ALA A 140 -0.95 -3.22 -5.53
N SER A 141 0.14 -3.97 -5.73
CA SER A 141 1.17 -3.63 -6.71
C SER A 141 0.61 -3.58 -8.12
N LYS A 142 -0.27 -4.52 -8.49
CA LYS A 142 -0.97 -4.50 -9.79
C LYS A 142 -1.89 -3.30 -9.97
N ILE A 143 -2.62 -2.90 -8.93
CA ILE A 143 -3.48 -1.71 -8.97
C ILE A 143 -2.61 -0.46 -9.22
N VAL A 144 -1.53 -0.30 -8.45
CA VAL A 144 -0.60 0.83 -8.59
C VAL A 144 0.04 0.83 -10.00
N GLN A 145 0.54 -0.31 -10.48
CA GLN A 145 1.09 -0.44 -11.83
C GLN A 145 0.13 0.07 -12.90
N LYS A 146 -1.15 -0.33 -12.80
CA LYS A 146 -2.19 0.05 -13.75
C LYS A 146 -2.53 1.53 -13.65
N ASN A 147 -2.68 2.06 -12.43
CA ASN A 147 -3.11 3.44 -12.20
C ASN A 147 -2.08 4.47 -12.69
N TYR A 148 -0.79 4.13 -12.64
CA TYR A 148 0.30 5.02 -13.05
C TYR A 148 0.94 4.63 -14.39
N HIS A 149 0.32 3.72 -15.15
CA HIS A 149 0.80 3.27 -16.47
C HIS A 149 2.29 2.88 -16.49
N MET A 150 2.72 2.15 -15.45
CA MET A 150 4.13 1.88 -15.20
C MET A 150 4.72 0.89 -16.23
N GLN A 151 6.00 1.07 -16.56
CA GLN A 151 6.74 0.19 -17.46
C GLN A 151 7.68 -0.73 -16.69
N LYS A 152 7.86 -1.95 -17.19
CA LYS A 152 8.75 -2.92 -16.52
C LYS A 152 10.22 -2.50 -16.67
N VAL A 153 10.91 -2.38 -15.54
CA VAL A 153 12.35 -2.09 -15.43
C VAL A 153 12.95 -3.11 -14.45
N GLY A 154 13.62 -4.12 -14.99
CA GLY A 154 14.11 -5.26 -14.19
C GLY A 154 12.96 -6.01 -13.50
N ASP A 155 13.08 -6.15 -12.17
CA ASP A 155 12.10 -6.83 -11.31
C ASP A 155 11.00 -5.89 -10.76
N THR A 156 10.99 -4.64 -11.20
CA THR A 156 10.02 -3.62 -10.79
C THR A 156 9.30 -3.05 -12.00
N TYR A 157 8.16 -2.41 -11.76
CA TYR A 157 7.48 -1.54 -12.70
C TYR A 157 7.68 -0.12 -12.23
N GLN A 158 8.06 0.78 -13.13
CA GLN A 158 8.43 2.14 -12.77
C GLN A 158 7.66 3.19 -13.58
N ALA A 159 7.41 4.33 -12.95
CA ALA A 159 6.99 5.57 -13.60
C ALA A 159 7.73 6.72 -12.93
N THR A 160 8.12 7.72 -13.71
CA THR A 160 8.76 8.93 -13.18
C THR A 160 7.77 10.08 -13.20
N ILE A 161 7.60 10.72 -12.05
CA ILE A 161 6.89 11.99 -11.94
C ILE A 161 7.96 13.06 -11.78
N THR A 162 7.95 14.03 -12.69
CA THR A 162 8.66 15.30 -12.49
C THR A 162 7.56 16.30 -12.12
N PRO A 163 7.45 16.69 -10.84
CA PRO A 163 6.43 17.61 -10.39
C PRO A 163 6.62 19.02 -10.98
#